data_AF-A0A450ZUQ6-F1
#
_entry.id   AF-A0A450ZUQ6-F1
#
_cell.length_a   1.000
_cell.length_b   1.000
_cell.length_c   1.000
_cell.angle_alpha   90.00
_cell.angle_beta   90.00
_cell.angle_gamma   90.00
#
_symmetry.space_group_name_H-M   'P 1'
#
loop_
_entity.id
_entity.type
_entity.pdbx_description
1 polymer ?
#
loop_
_entity_poly.entity_id
_entity_poly.type
_entity_poly.pdbx_seq_one_letter_code
_entity_poly.pdbx_strand_id
1 'polypeptide(L)' 'RYARRPPLSEVRIKDYTGEWVTFEYKDYRHGGSKVLHTLKTIDFIGRLIRHTPFLSV' A
#
# COMPACT_ATOMS: atom_id res chain seq x y z
N ARG A 1 -4.71 11.91 17.83
CA ARG A 1 -4.56 12.49 16.47
C ARG A 1 -4.15 11.35 15.55
N TYR A 2 -5.09 10.79 14.77
CA TYR A 2 -4.81 9.64 13.90
C TYR A 2 -3.72 10.03 12.91
N ALA A 3 -2.51 9.50 13.07
CA ALA A 3 -1.52 9.50 12.00
C ALA A 3 -2.19 8.78 10.83
N ARG A 4 -2.42 9.50 9.73
CA ARG A 4 -3.01 8.95 8.51
C ARG A 4 -2.13 7.76 8.13
N ARG A 5 -2.60 6.54 8.36
CA ARG A 5 -1.84 5.34 7.98
C ARG A 5 -1.50 5.47 6.50
N PRO A 6 -0.25 5.19 6.09
CA PRO A 6 0.09 5.22 4.69
C PRO A 6 -0.91 4.35 3.90
N PRO A 7 -1.31 4.79 2.70
CA PRO A 7 -2.28 4.07 1.86
C PRO A 7 -1.81 2.64 1.54
N LEU A 8 -0.50 2.40 1.65
CA LEU A 8 0.16 1.11 1.53
C LEU A 8 0.60 0.64 2.92
N SER A 9 0.13 -0.53 3.32
CA SER A 9 0.52 -1.21 4.56
C SER A 9 0.51 -2.71 4.28
N GLU A 10 1.45 -3.45 4.86
CA GLU A 10 1.59 -4.90 4.69
C GLU A 10 0.27 -5.66 4.94
N VAL A 11 -0.52 -5.21 5.92
CA VAL A 11 -1.84 -5.79 6.25
C VAL A 11 -2.86 -5.74 5.11
N ARG A 12 -2.54 -5.01 4.03
CA ARG A 12 -3.39 -4.88 2.84
C ARG A 12 -2.99 -5.84 1.72
N ILE A 13 -1.85 -6.53 1.82
CA ILE A 13 -1.43 -7.55 0.86
C ILE A 13 -2.41 -8.73 0.90
N LYS A 14 -2.84 -9.18 -0.27
CA LYS A 14 -3.75 -10.30 -0.48
C LYS A 14 -3.07 -11.49 -1.15
N ASP A 15 -2.04 -11.22 -1.95
CA ASP A 15 -1.25 -12.23 -2.61
C ASP A 15 0.18 -11.73 -2.90
N TYR A 16 1.14 -12.65 -2.90
CA TYR A 16 2.54 -12.37 -3.16
C TYR A 16 3.21 -13.57 -3.85
N THR A 17 3.69 -13.35 -5.07
CA THR A 17 4.33 -14.38 -5.91
C THR A 17 5.84 -14.25 -6.00
N GLY A 18 6.45 -13.32 -5.25
CA GLY A 18 7.87 -12.98 -5.38
C GLY A 18 8.11 -11.82 -6.34
N GLU A 19 7.61 -11.91 -7.57
CA GLU A 19 7.72 -10.83 -8.56
C GLU A 19 6.59 -9.80 -8.45
N TRP A 20 5.40 -10.24 -8.01
CA TRP A 20 4.20 -9.42 -7.95
C TRP A 20 3.61 -9.39 -6.54
N VAL A 21 3.09 -8.22 -6.18
CA VAL A 21 2.34 -7.99 -4.93
C VAL A 21 0.94 -7.51 -5.32
N THR A 22 -0.08 -8.20 -4.83
CA THR A 22 -1.47 -7.76 -4.92
C THR A 22 -1.92 -7.24 -3.57
N PHE A 23 -2.44 -6.02 -3.51
CA PHE A 23 -2.97 -5.43 -2.27
C PHE A 23 -4.30 -4.72 -2.48
N GLU A 24 -5.09 -4.65 -1.41
CA GLU A 24 -6.37 -3.95 -1.38
C GLU A 24 -6.17 -2.50 -0.90
N TYR A 25 -6.76 -1.54 -1.59
CA TYR A 25 -6.85 -0.16 -1.11
C TYR A 25 -8.26 0.40 -1.30
N LYS A 26 -8.61 1.44 -0.52
CA LYS A 26 -9.85 2.17 -0.72
C LYS A 26 -9.63 3.22 -1.79
N ASP A 27 -10.37 3.13 -2.89
CA ASP A 27 -10.41 4.17 -3.90
C ASP A 27 -11.39 5.26 -3.47
N TYR A 28 -10.84 6.33 -2.90
CA TYR A 28 -11.61 7.49 -2.48
C TYR A 28 -12.14 8.33 -3.66
N ARG A 29 -11.68 8.08 -4.90
CA ARG A 29 -12.24 8.73 -6.09
C ARG A 29 -13.61 8.15 -6.47
N HIS A 30 -13.85 6.88 -6.16
CA HIS A 30 -15.11 6.18 -6.42
C HIS A 30 -15.82 5.75 -5.11
N GLY A 31 -16.05 6.72 -4.22
CA GLY A 31 -16.87 6.51 -3.02
C GLY A 31 -16.25 5.63 -1.93
N GLY A 32 -14.94 5.33 -1.99
CA GLY A 32 -14.24 4.54 -0.96
C GLY A 32 -14.36 3.03 -1.14
N SER A 33 -14.76 2.58 -2.34
CA SER A 33 -14.80 1.17 -2.71
C SER A 33 -13.43 0.51 -2.56
N LYS A 34 -13.40 -0.76 -2.14
CA LYS A 34 -12.18 -1.56 -2.03
C LYS A 34 -11.80 -2.08 -3.40
N VAL A 35 -10.57 -1.79 -3.83
CA VAL A 35 -10.04 -2.20 -5.12
C VAL A 35 -8.74 -2.97 -4.91
N LEU A 36 -8.58 -4.07 -5.67
CA LEU A 36 -7.34 -4.82 -5.72
C LEU A 36 -6.41 -4.19 -6.75
N HIS A 37 -5.14 -4.04 -6.39
CA HIS A 37 -4.11 -3.55 -7.29
C HIS A 37 -2.90 -4.46 -7.21
N THR A 38 -2.37 -4.80 -8.38
CA THR A 38 -1.20 -5.66 -8.53
C THR A 38 -0.09 -4.87 -9.20
N LEU A 39 1.10 -4.91 -8.62
CA LEU A 39 2.30 -4.31 -9.19
C LEU A 39 3.55 -5.09 -8.79
N LYS A 40 4.67 -4.78 -9.44
CA LYS A 40 5.94 -5.45 -9.17
C LYS A 40 6.41 -5.21 -7.74
N THR A 41 7.00 -6.22 -7.13
CA THR A 41 7.49 -6.16 -5.74
C THR A 41 8.42 -4.96 -5.50
N ILE A 42 9.31 -4.64 -6.45
CA ILE A 42 10.23 -3.50 -6.33
C ILE A 42 9.49 -2.15 -6.29
N ASP A 43 8.46 -2.00 -7.11
CA ASP A 43 7.63 -0.79 -7.14
C ASP A 43 6.82 -0.66 -5.84
N PHE A 44 6.38 -1.79 -5.29
CA PHE A 44 5.63 -1.83 -4.02
C PHE A 44 6.52 -1.37 -2.86
N ILE A 45 7.73 -1.91 -2.75
CA ILE A 45 8.72 -1.53 -1.73
C ILE A 45 9.09 -0.05 -1.87
N GLY A 46 9.38 0.42 -3.09
CA GLY A 46 9.71 1.83 -3.34
C GLY A 46 8.61 2.78 -2.92
N ARG A 47 7.33 2.43 -3.19
CA ARG A 47 6.17 3.21 -2.74
C ARG A 47 5.98 3.14 -1.23
N LEU A 48 6.21 1.98 -0.60
CA LEU A 48 6.08 1.78 0.83
C LEU A 48 7.05 2.67 1.61
N ILE A 49 8.34 2.65 1.23
CA ILE A 49 9.40 3.45 1.85
C ILE A 49 9.11 4.95 1.71
N ARG A 50 8.64 5.40 0.55
CA ARG A 50 8.29 6.81 0.31
C ARG A 50 7.12 7.28 1.18
N HIS A 51 6.21 6.38 1.54
CA HIS A 51 5.00 6.71 2.26
C HIS A 51 5.13 6.65 3.78
N THR A 52 6.07 5.88 4.30
CA THR A 52 6.47 5.95 5.71
C THR A 52 7.23 7.25 5.92
N PRO A 53 6.72 8.21 6.73
CA PRO A 53 7.57 9.29 7.19
C PRO A 53 8.73 8.61 7.91
N PHE A 54 9.93 8.77 7.36
CA PHE A 54 11.16 8.30 7.97
C PHE A 54 11.11 8.74 9.43
N LEU A 55 11.11 7.78 10.36
CA LEU A 55 11.06 8.06 11.79
C LEU A 55 12.11 9.15 12.06
N SER A 56 11.65 10.34 12.46
CA SER A 56 12.46 11.28 13.21
C SER A 56 12.78 10.58 14.52
N VAL A 57 13.94 9.92 14.55
CA VAL A 57 14.65 9.52 15.77
C VAL A 57 15.17 10.79 16.45
#